data_AF-A0A1A8I767-F1
#
_entry.id   AF-A0A1A8I767-F1
#
_cell.length_a   1.000
_cell.length_b   1.000
_cell.length_c   1.000
_cell.angle_alpha   90.00
_cell.angle_beta   90.00
_cell.angle_gamma   90.00
#
_symmetry.space_group_name_H-M   'P 1'
#
loop_
_entity.id
_entity.type
_entity.pdbx_description
1 polymer ?
#
loop_
_entity_poly.entity_id
_entity_poly.type
_entity_poly.pdbx_seq_one_letter_code
_entity_poly.pdbx_strand_id
1 'polypeptide(L)' 'RLQGWASVRFCDGIDDCGDNSDEAFCSNITCGPSESACKDGSCVPVSAWCNQVIDCADASDERNCNH' A
#
# COMPACT_ATOMS: atom_id res chain seq x y z
N ARG A 1 -18.23 -27.57 12.60
CA ARG A 1 -17.96 -26.30 13.34
C ARG A 1 -16.88 -26.64 14.35
N LEU A 2 -15.63 -26.18 14.29
CA LEU A 2 -14.96 -25.07 13.62
C LEU A 2 -13.52 -25.54 13.34
N GLN A 3 -13.09 -25.61 12.08
CA GLN A 3 -11.68 -25.88 11.77
C GLN A 3 -10.99 -24.52 11.74
N GLY A 4 -10.29 -24.20 12.83
CA GLY A 4 -9.58 -22.94 13.05
C GLY A 4 -8.34 -22.83 12.17
N TRP A 5 -8.55 -22.56 10.89
CA TRP A 5 -7.54 -21.91 10.06
C TRP A 5 -7.53 -20.45 10.47
N ALA A 6 -6.36 -19.95 10.87
CA ALA A 6 -6.13 -18.53 11.05
C ALA A 6 -6.76 -17.80 9.86
N SER A 7 -7.51 -16.74 10.15
CA SER A 7 -8.15 -15.94 9.12
C SER A 7 -7.07 -15.55 8.13
N VAL A 8 -7.08 -16.14 6.93
CA VAL A 8 -6.12 -15.81 5.88
C VAL A 8 -6.18 -14.30 5.69
N ARG A 9 -5.18 -13.59 6.18
CA ARG A 9 -5.10 -12.14 6.08
C ARG A 9 -4.12 -11.86 4.95
N PHE A 10 -4.67 -11.33 3.88
CA PHE A 10 -3.86 -10.91 2.75
C PHE A 10 -3.17 -9.59 3.10
N CYS A 11 -1.90 -9.46 2.72
CA CYS A 11 -1.17 -8.19 2.81
C CYS A 11 -1.14 -7.59 4.21
N ASP A 12 -0.98 -8.42 5.24
CA ASP A 12 -0.90 -7.95 6.62
C ASP A 12 0.52 -8.06 7.23
N GLY A 13 1.48 -8.51 6.41
CA GLY A 13 2.88 -8.67 6.78
C GLY A 13 3.19 -9.99 7.47
N ILE A 14 2.22 -10.91 7.54
CA ILE A 14 2.36 -12.25 8.13
C ILE A 14 2.17 -13.27 7.01
N ASP A 15 3.04 -14.28 6.95
CA ASP A 15 2.85 -15.44 6.07
C ASP A 15 1.84 -16.40 6.73
N ASP A 16 0.55 -16.14 6.53
CA ASP A 16 -0.55 -16.97 7.03
C ASP A 16 -0.72 -18.25 6.18
N CYS A 17 -0.29 -18.23 4.91
CA CYS A 17 -0.39 -19.38 4.01
C CYS A 17 0.79 -20.36 4.14
N GLY A 18 1.95 -19.92 4.65
CA GLY A 18 3.18 -20.70 4.82
C GLY A 18 4.02 -20.86 3.54
N ASP A 19 3.53 -20.33 2.42
CA ASP A 19 4.22 -20.25 1.13
C ASP A 19 4.45 -18.80 0.68
N ASN A 20 4.20 -17.84 1.58
CA ASN A 20 4.25 -16.41 1.36
C ASN A 20 3.30 -15.92 0.27
N SER A 21 2.33 -16.72 -0.19
CA SER A 21 1.45 -16.35 -1.32
C SER A 21 0.48 -15.20 -1.01
N ASP A 22 0.11 -15.07 0.25
CA ASP A 22 -0.70 -13.98 0.83
C ASP A 22 0.06 -12.65 0.94
N GLU A 23 1.40 -12.70 0.86
CA GLU A 23 2.30 -11.53 0.92
C GLU A 23 3.04 -11.27 -0.41
N ALA A 24 3.21 -12.30 -1.26
CA ALA A 24 4.04 -12.26 -2.46
C ALA A 24 3.51 -11.32 -3.56
N PHE A 25 2.20 -11.07 -3.58
CA PHE A 25 1.56 -10.18 -4.54
C PHE A 25 1.14 -8.83 -3.95
N CYS A 26 1.66 -8.49 -2.76
CA CYS A 26 1.38 -7.20 -2.11
C CYS A 26 2.05 -5.99 -2.80
N SER A 27 2.82 -6.24 -3.87
CA SER A 27 3.29 -5.20 -4.80
C SER A 27 2.16 -4.55 -5.61
N ASN A 28 0.95 -5.12 -5.59
CA ASN A 28 -0.28 -4.34 -5.75
C ASN A 28 -0.63 -3.74 -4.39
N ILE A 29 0.11 -2.71 -3.95
CA ILE A 29 -0.47 -1.78 -2.98
C ILE A 29 -1.68 -1.21 -3.69
N THR A 30 -2.83 -1.79 -3.39
CA THR A 30 -4.10 -1.40 -3.99
C THR A 30 -4.53 -0.16 -3.22
N CYS A 31 -3.79 0.93 -3.43
CA CYS A 31 -4.33 2.24 -3.13
C CYS A 31 -5.70 2.31 -3.80
N GLY A 32 -6.67 2.91 -3.11
CA GLY A 32 -8.01 3.05 -3.66
C GLY A 32 -7.98 3.64 -5.07
N PRO A 33 -9.07 3.51 -5.85
CA PRO A 33 -9.12 4.02 -7.23
C PRO A 33 -8.83 5.54 -7.35
N SER A 34 -8.88 6.27 -6.24
CA SER A 34 -8.57 7.70 -6.14
C SER A 34 -7.35 7.99 -5.26
N GLU A 35 -6.48 7.01 -5.05
CA GLU A 35 -5.25 7.10 -4.27
C GLU A 35 -4.05 6.66 -5.11
N SER A 36 -2.87 7.05 -4.68
CA SER A 36 -1.61 6.76 -5.36
C SER A 36 -0.54 6.47 -4.32
N ALA A 37 0.30 5.49 -4.63
CA ALA A 37 1.27 4.94 -3.69
C ALA A 37 2.52 5.83 -3.60
N CYS A 38 2.86 6.24 -2.39
CA CYS A 38 4.15 6.80 -2.04
C CYS A 38 5.24 5.74 -2.19
N LYS A 39 6.52 6.16 -2.26
CA LYS A 39 7.64 5.20 -2.31
C LYS A 39 7.86 4.46 -0.99
N ASP A 40 7.44 5.06 0.12
CA ASP A 40 7.37 4.42 1.44
C ASP A 40 6.30 3.30 1.51
N GLY A 41 5.39 3.24 0.52
CA GLY A 41 4.29 2.27 0.48
C GLY A 41 2.98 2.78 1.09
N SER A 42 2.97 3.98 1.68
CA SER A 42 1.73 4.65 2.09
C SER A 42 0.88 5.07 0.89
N CYS A 43 -0.45 5.08 1.04
CA CYS A 43 -1.37 5.61 0.03
C CYS A 43 -1.81 7.02 0.41
N VAL A 44 -1.75 7.93 -0.56
CA VAL A 44 -2.29 9.30 -0.45
C VAL A 44 -3.26 9.55 -1.60
N PRO A 45 -4.26 10.44 -1.45
CA PRO A 45 -5.19 10.73 -2.53
C PRO A 45 -4.46 11.26 -3.78
N VAL A 46 -4.98 11.01 -4.99
CA VAL A 46 -4.36 11.53 -6.23
C VAL A 46 -4.27 13.07 -6.21
N SER A 47 -5.21 13.74 -5.54
CA SER A 47 -5.19 15.19 -5.34
C SER A 47 -4.06 15.69 -4.44
N ALA A 48 -3.39 14.79 -3.72
CA ALA A 48 -2.21 15.10 -2.91
C ALA A 48 -0.91 15.16 -3.73
N TRP A 49 -0.92 14.67 -4.98
CA TRP A 49 0.29 14.70 -5.80
C TRP A 49 0.52 16.08 -6.39
N CYS A 50 1.72 16.62 -6.21
CA CYS A 50 2.13 17.93 -6.71
C CYS A 50 1.24 19.09 -6.23
N ASN A 51 0.78 19.02 -4.98
CA ASN A 51 -0.09 20.00 -4.35
C ASN A 51 0.65 21.01 -3.46
N GLN A 52 1.99 20.93 -3.39
CA GLN A 52 2.87 21.73 -2.53
C GLN A 52 2.76 21.41 -1.03
N VAL A 53 2.20 20.26 -0.67
CA VAL A 53 2.07 19.74 0.70
C VAL A 53 2.74 18.37 0.74
N ILE A 54 3.53 18.13 1.79
CA ILE A 54 4.12 16.80 2.00
C ILE A 54 3.07 15.91 2.67
N ASP A 55 2.43 15.06 1.88
CA ASP A 55 1.46 14.06 2.33
C ASP A 55 2.11 12.66 2.46
N CYS A 56 3.13 12.34 1.65
CA CYS A 56 3.94 11.14 1.84
C CYS A 56 4.99 11.35 2.96
N ALA A 57 5.22 10.34 3.81
CA ALA A 57 6.29 10.38 4.81
C ALA A 57 7.69 10.55 4.19
N ASP A 58 7.89 9.96 3.00
CA ASP A 58 9.10 10.14 2.21
C ASP A 58 9.01 11.32 1.24
N ALA A 59 7.99 12.17 1.28
CA ALA A 59 7.81 13.30 0.37
C ALA A 59 7.84 12.92 -1.13
N SER A 60 7.59 11.66 -1.51
CA SER A 60 7.64 11.23 -2.91
C SER A 60 6.62 11.93 -3.81
N ASP A 61 5.49 12.32 -3.22
CA ASP A 61 4.40 13.07 -3.83
C ASP A 61 4.82 14.43 -4.40
N GLU A 62 5.83 15.08 -3.80
CA GLU A 62 6.27 16.43 -4.20
C GLU A 62 7.67 16.49 -4.86
N ARG A 63 8.40 15.37 -4.90
CA ARG A 63 9.80 15.36 -5.40
C ARG A 63 9.95 15.32 -6.93
N ASN A 64 8.93 14.94 -7.68
CA ASN A 64 9.01 14.70 -9.13
C ASN A 64 7.86 15.36 -9.92
N CYS A 65 7.59 16.61 -9.61
CA CYS A 65 6.59 17.41 -10.28
C CYS A 65 7.23 18.16 -11.47
N ASN A 66 6.75 17.89 -12.69
CA ASN A 66 7.11 18.70 -13.84
C ASN A 66 6.24 19.97 -13.79
N HIS A 67 6.81 21.08 -13.33
CA HIS A 67 6.15 22.39 -13.32
C HIS A 67 6.09 23.00 -14.73
#